data_AF-A0A233SM92-F1
#
_entry.id   AF-A0A233SM92-F1
#
_cell.length_a   1.000
_cell.length_b   1.000
_cell.length_c   1.000
_cell.angle_alpha   90.00
_cell.angle_beta   90.00
_cell.angle_gamma   90.00
#
_symmetry.space_group_name_H-M   'P 1'
#
loop_
_entity.id
_entity.type
_entity.pdbx_description
1 polymer ?
#
loop_
_entity_poly.entity_id
_entity_poly.type
_entity_poly.pdbx_seq_one_letter_code
_entity_poly.pdbx_strand_id
1 'polypeptide(L)'
;MLLTAFRGPRGKATSLSFTHVSSGLVLDALAELARRTGAVIMPHECPVLLQREHDRRHLPDDDMRAPAIVVPPADWSGRAIEQVVSPLPEPPQRPVLPRFAYHSLVGVVVPTDEPCVCCGQVRGWVYTGPVFGAEAPGAGICPYCIAFGKAAARYGATFNDVIDGDVPDEVAREILERTPGIPSWQSPRWLTHCGDAAEYLKALDADGQPTSYQFRCRVCGTSLAYSDFT
;
A
#
# COMPACT_ATOMS: atom_id res chain seq x y z
N MET A 1 27.74 -1.77 -18.13
CA MET A 1 26.89 -0.98 -19.04
C MET A 1 27.81 -0.31 -20.06
N LEU A 2 27.64 -0.58 -21.36
CA LEU A 2 28.43 0.03 -22.43
C LEU A 2 27.70 1.28 -22.90
N LEU A 3 28.33 2.46 -22.85
CA LEU A 3 27.74 3.70 -23.36
C LEU A 3 28.49 4.23 -24.56
N THR A 4 27.71 4.63 -25.56
CA THR A 4 28.18 5.29 -26.77
C THR A 4 27.52 6.66 -26.84
N ALA A 5 28.33 7.73 -26.83
CA ALA A 5 27.86 9.10 -26.98
C ALA A 5 28.19 9.62 -28.39
N PHE A 6 27.20 10.24 -29.04
CA PHE A 6 27.39 10.91 -30.32
C PHE A 6 27.44 12.43 -30.13
N ARG A 7 28.41 13.07 -30.77
CA ARG A 7 28.40 14.51 -31.02
C ARG A 7 27.89 14.71 -32.45
N GLY A 8 27.11 15.77 -32.67
CA GLY A 8 26.48 16.12 -33.97
C GLY A 8 27.45 16.13 -35.17
N PRO A 9 26.99 16.54 -36.36
CA PRO A 9 27.09 15.83 -37.65
C PRO A 9 28.49 15.46 -38.20
N ARG A 10 29.59 15.66 -37.46
CA ARG A 10 30.98 15.30 -37.83
C ARG A 10 31.83 14.72 -36.68
N GLY A 11 31.26 14.30 -35.55
CA GLY A 11 32.02 13.75 -34.41
C GLY A 11 32.18 12.23 -34.45
N LYS A 12 33.42 11.72 -34.39
CA LYS A 12 33.71 10.28 -34.18
C LYS A 12 33.14 9.83 -32.82
N ALA A 13 32.50 8.66 -32.78
CA ALA A 13 32.01 8.05 -31.55
C ALA A 13 33.18 7.67 -30.63
N THR A 14 33.14 8.12 -29.38
CA THR A 14 34.06 7.71 -28.32
C THR A 14 33.26 6.92 -27.28
N SER A 15 33.50 5.62 -27.17
CA SER A 15 32.89 4.78 -26.13
C SER A 15 33.60 4.96 -24.81
N LEU A 16 32.86 5.10 -23.72
CA LEU A 16 33.37 5.06 -22.34
C LEU A 16 32.80 3.81 -21.65
N SER A 17 33.67 3.04 -20.98
CA SER A 17 33.30 1.85 -20.22
C SER A 17 33.72 2.02 -18.76
N PHE A 18 32.81 1.71 -17.84
CA PHE A 18 33.03 1.75 -16.39
C PHE A 18 32.85 0.34 -15.81
N THR A 19 33.74 -0.07 -14.92
CA THR A 19 33.65 -1.32 -14.14
C THR A 19 33.74 -1.00 -12.64
N HIS A 20 33.02 -1.75 -11.80
CA HIS A 20 33.04 -1.65 -10.33
C HIS A 20 32.63 -0.29 -9.72
N VAL A 21 31.51 0.30 -10.18
CA VAL A 21 30.91 1.51 -9.59
C VAL A 21 29.46 1.20 -9.20
N SER A 22 28.94 1.79 -8.12
CA SER A 22 27.52 1.63 -7.79
C SER A 22 26.65 2.19 -8.91
N SER A 23 25.55 1.50 -9.22
CA SER A 23 24.66 1.84 -10.33
C SER A 23 24.23 3.32 -10.30
N GLY A 24 23.85 3.81 -9.11
CA GLY A 24 23.43 5.21 -8.91
C GLY A 24 24.52 6.23 -9.24
N LEU A 25 25.77 6.02 -8.79
CA LEU A 25 26.87 6.96 -9.08
C LEU A 25 27.22 7.02 -10.58
N VAL A 26 27.12 5.89 -11.29
CA VAL A 26 27.30 5.87 -12.75
C VAL A 26 26.19 6.67 -13.43
N LEU A 27 24.94 6.43 -13.04
CA LEU A 27 23.79 7.11 -13.65
C LEU A 27 23.82 8.62 -13.38
N ASP A 28 24.22 9.06 -12.19
CA ASP A 28 24.39 10.48 -11.90
C ASP A 28 25.52 11.13 -12.71
N ALA A 29 26.66 10.44 -12.87
CA ALA A 29 27.74 10.92 -13.72
C ALA A 29 27.32 11.01 -15.19
N LEU A 30 26.51 10.06 -15.66
CA LEU A 30 25.93 10.06 -17.01
C LEU A 30 24.92 11.18 -17.20
N ALA A 31 24.05 11.39 -16.21
CA ALA A 31 23.13 12.51 -16.20
C ALA A 31 23.90 13.82 -16.33
N GLU A 32 24.93 14.02 -15.50
CA GLU A 32 25.74 15.24 -15.51
C GLU A 32 26.50 15.44 -16.83
N LEU A 33 27.09 14.38 -17.39
CA LEU A 33 27.78 14.44 -18.67
C LEU A 33 26.82 14.82 -19.80
N ALA A 34 25.66 14.17 -19.87
CA ALA A 34 24.65 14.46 -20.86
C ALA A 34 24.14 15.90 -20.71
N ARG A 35 23.88 16.35 -19.48
CA ARG A 35 23.46 17.72 -19.17
C ARG A 35 24.45 18.77 -19.65
N ARG A 36 25.75 18.55 -19.45
CA ARG A 36 26.80 19.49 -19.88
C ARG A 36 27.06 19.49 -21.38
N THR A 37 26.87 18.35 -22.04
CA THR A 37 27.23 18.16 -23.45
C THR A 37 26.05 18.33 -24.40
N GLY A 38 24.82 18.29 -23.88
CA GLY A 38 23.60 18.17 -24.70
C GLY A 38 23.45 16.80 -25.35
N ALA A 39 24.17 15.78 -24.85
CA ALA A 39 24.03 14.42 -25.36
C ALA A 39 22.70 13.81 -24.92
N VAL A 40 22.19 12.92 -25.77
CA VAL A 40 21.03 12.05 -25.47
C VAL A 40 21.53 10.77 -24.80
N ILE A 41 20.68 10.15 -23.96
CA ILE A 41 20.99 8.86 -23.35
C ILE A 41 20.19 7.79 -24.06
N MET A 42 20.86 6.75 -24.54
CA MET A 42 20.26 5.65 -25.30
C MET A 42 20.52 4.33 -24.56
N PRO A 43 19.64 3.94 -23.62
CA PRO A 43 19.77 2.64 -22.99
C PRO A 43 19.36 1.54 -23.98
N HIS A 44 20.01 0.38 -23.86
CA HIS A 44 19.68 -0.77 -24.71
C HIS A 44 18.26 -1.26 -24.42
N GLU A 45 17.45 -1.46 -25.45
CA GLU A 45 16.04 -1.91 -25.33
C GLU A 45 15.14 -0.99 -24.48
N CYS A 46 15.53 0.28 -24.28
CA CYS A 46 14.69 1.27 -23.63
C CYS A 46 14.51 2.51 -24.51
N PRO A 47 13.47 3.32 -24.26
CA PRO A 47 13.33 4.63 -24.87
C PRO A 47 14.57 5.52 -24.73
N VAL A 48 14.88 6.28 -25.79
CA VAL A 48 15.92 7.31 -25.77
C VAL A 48 15.48 8.45 -24.85
N LEU A 49 16.37 8.93 -23.98
CA LEU A 49 16.13 10.07 -23.10
C LEU A 49 16.70 11.35 -23.71
N LEU A 50 15.83 12.34 -23.82
CA LEU A 50 16.11 13.66 -24.38
C LEU A 50 15.95 14.72 -23.30
N GLN A 51 16.79 15.75 -23.31
CA GLN A 51 16.61 16.90 -22.40
C GLN A 51 15.57 17.88 -22.93
N ARG A 52 15.39 17.93 -24.26
CA ARG A 52 14.51 18.88 -24.93
C ARG A 52 13.82 18.21 -26.11
N GLU A 53 12.56 18.58 -26.34
CA GLU A 53 11.77 18.05 -27.46
C GLU A 53 12.44 18.27 -28.83
N HIS A 54 13.14 19.40 -29.01
CA HIS A 54 13.81 19.67 -30.28
C HIS A 54 14.93 18.70 -30.62
N ASP A 55 15.48 17.95 -29.65
CA ASP A 55 16.54 16.98 -29.87
C ASP A 55 16.02 15.72 -30.58
N ARG A 56 14.71 15.46 -30.51
CA ARG A 56 14.06 14.29 -31.13
C ARG A 56 14.32 14.21 -32.63
N ARG A 57 14.29 15.35 -33.34
CA ARG A 57 14.55 15.40 -34.79
C ARG A 57 15.97 14.98 -35.19
N HIS A 58 16.92 14.95 -34.25
CA HIS A 58 18.31 14.59 -34.48
C HIS A 58 18.58 13.10 -34.29
N LEU A 59 17.60 12.32 -33.83
CA LEU A 59 17.70 10.87 -33.74
C LEU A 59 17.66 10.25 -35.15
N PRO A 60 18.38 9.13 -35.37
CA PRO A 60 18.65 8.58 -36.70
C PRO A 60 17.38 8.12 -37.45
N ASP A 61 16.43 7.49 -36.76
CA ASP A 61 15.26 6.84 -37.35
C ASP A 61 14.00 7.02 -36.50
N ASP A 62 12.83 6.83 -37.12
CA ASP A 62 11.53 7.06 -36.48
C ASP A 62 11.25 6.06 -35.33
N ASP A 63 11.81 4.85 -35.42
CA ASP A 63 11.73 3.82 -34.38
C ASP A 63 12.39 4.27 -33.07
N MET A 64 13.39 5.15 -33.14
CA MET A 64 13.96 5.80 -31.97
C MET A 64 13.24 7.10 -31.60
N ARG A 65 12.72 7.85 -32.58
CA ARG A 65 12.04 9.14 -32.34
C ARG A 65 10.72 8.98 -31.61
N ALA A 66 9.89 8.06 -32.07
CA ALA A 66 8.54 7.86 -31.55
C ALA A 66 8.51 7.50 -30.06
N PRO A 67 9.32 6.54 -29.56
CA PRO A 67 9.30 6.20 -28.14
C PRO A 67 10.15 7.14 -27.26
N ALA A 68 10.96 8.04 -27.82
CA ALA A 68 11.87 8.88 -27.04
C ALA A 68 11.14 9.67 -25.94
N ILE A 69 11.70 9.72 -24.73
CA ILE A 69 11.14 10.40 -23.57
C ILE A 69 11.89 11.70 -23.36
N VAL A 70 11.17 12.82 -23.26
CA VAL A 70 11.76 14.10 -22.87
C VAL A 70 11.72 14.23 -21.35
N VAL A 71 12.89 14.24 -20.72
CA VAL A 71 13.06 14.51 -19.30
C VAL A 71 13.58 15.95 -19.16
N PRO A 72 12.82 16.88 -18.57
CA PRO A 72 13.24 18.26 -18.43
C PRO A 72 14.58 18.38 -17.67
N PRO A 73 15.40 19.41 -17.94
CA PRO A 73 16.70 19.57 -17.28
C PRO A 73 16.65 19.65 -15.75
N ALA A 74 15.50 20.06 -15.18
CA ALA A 74 15.28 20.11 -13.73
C ALA A 74 15.18 18.70 -13.10
N ASP A 75 14.71 17.73 -13.87
CA ASP A 75 14.49 16.35 -13.40
C ASP A 75 15.60 15.39 -13.88
N TRP A 76 16.54 15.91 -14.68
CA TRP A 76 17.64 15.16 -15.29
C TRP A 76 18.64 14.68 -14.25
N SER A 77 18.48 13.43 -13.81
CA SER A 77 19.24 12.81 -12.71
C SER A 77 19.51 11.34 -12.99
N GLY A 78 20.43 10.73 -12.25
CA GLY A 78 20.66 9.29 -12.32
C GLY A 78 19.39 8.49 -12.03
N ARG A 79 18.57 8.97 -11.09
CA ARG A 79 17.26 8.39 -10.75
C ARG A 79 16.27 8.43 -11.91
N ALA A 80 16.21 9.52 -12.68
CA ALA A 80 15.33 9.61 -13.85
C ALA A 80 15.75 8.64 -14.96
N ILE A 81 17.07 8.43 -15.14
CA ILE A 81 17.58 7.41 -16.06
C ILE A 81 17.24 6.01 -15.53
N GLU A 82 17.43 5.75 -14.23
CA GLU A 82 17.13 4.48 -13.58
C GLU A 82 15.65 4.10 -13.75
N GLN A 83 14.72 5.04 -13.61
CA GLN A 83 13.29 4.81 -13.82
C GLN A 83 12.92 4.37 -15.23
N VAL A 84 13.72 4.72 -16.24
CA VAL A 84 13.47 4.32 -17.64
C VAL A 84 14.15 3.00 -17.97
N VAL A 85 15.33 2.75 -17.41
CA VAL A 85 16.09 1.49 -17.63
C VAL A 85 15.50 0.34 -16.82
N SER A 86 15.06 0.64 -15.60
CA SER A 86 14.53 -0.31 -14.63
C SER A 86 13.36 0.37 -13.91
N PRO A 87 12.20 0.54 -14.58
CA PRO A 87 11.03 1.10 -13.92
C PRO A 87 10.75 0.30 -12.65
N LEU A 88 10.70 0.99 -11.51
CA LEU A 88 10.19 0.38 -10.29
C LEU A 88 8.80 -0.17 -10.64
N PRO A 89 8.51 -1.46 -10.33
CA PRO A 89 7.17 -1.98 -10.55
C PRO A 89 6.18 -1.03 -9.89
N GLU A 90 5.15 -0.63 -10.63
CA GLU A 90 4.11 0.23 -10.07
C GLU A 90 3.63 -0.40 -8.77
N PRO A 91 3.56 0.37 -7.66
CA PRO A 91 3.08 -0.17 -6.41
C PRO A 91 1.70 -0.78 -6.64
N PRO A 92 1.45 -2.03 -6.20
CA PRO A 92 0.21 -2.72 -6.50
C PRO A 92 -0.97 -1.84 -6.07
N GLN A 93 -1.87 -1.56 -7.01
CA GLN A 93 -3.05 -0.73 -6.74
C GLN A 93 -3.94 -1.45 -5.72
N ARG A 94 -3.99 -0.92 -4.49
CA ARG A 94 -4.77 -1.52 -3.42
C ARG A 94 -6.24 -1.12 -3.55
N PRO A 95 -7.18 -2.08 -3.61
CA PRO A 95 -8.61 -1.78 -3.59
C PRO A 95 -9.01 -1.08 -2.28
N VAL A 96 -10.10 -0.30 -2.36
CA VAL A 96 -10.70 0.39 -1.22
C VAL A 96 -11.17 -0.61 -0.17
N LEU A 97 -10.80 -0.39 1.09
CA LEU A 97 -11.19 -1.25 2.21
C LEU A 97 -12.72 -1.36 2.32
N PRO A 98 -13.23 -2.55 2.71
CA PRO A 98 -14.66 -2.70 2.98
C PRO A 98 -15.06 -1.82 4.16
N ARG A 99 -16.29 -1.31 4.11
CA ARG A 99 -16.88 -0.57 5.23
C ARG A 99 -17.46 -1.56 6.23
N PHE A 100 -17.27 -1.29 7.51
CA PHE A 100 -17.89 -2.02 8.60
C PHE A 100 -18.80 -1.08 9.36
N ALA A 101 -20.05 -1.48 9.54
CA ALA A 101 -21.06 -0.65 10.20
C ALA A 101 -20.67 -0.26 11.63
N TYR A 102 -19.94 -1.16 12.30
CA TYR A 102 -19.65 -1.07 13.71
C TYR A 102 -18.15 -0.87 14.02
N HIS A 103 -17.27 -0.74 13.03
CA HIS A 103 -15.82 -0.61 13.29
C HIS A 103 -15.12 0.31 12.29
N SER A 104 -14.36 1.28 12.80
CA SER A 104 -13.66 2.31 12.01
C SER A 104 -12.42 1.82 11.24
N LEU A 105 -11.99 0.58 11.51
CA LEU A 105 -10.75 -0.06 11.03
C LEU A 105 -9.44 0.49 11.60
N VAL A 106 -9.51 1.44 12.53
CA VAL A 106 -8.32 2.06 13.10
C VAL A 106 -7.44 1.01 13.78
N GLY A 107 -6.17 0.94 13.34
CA GLY A 107 -5.13 0.13 13.99
C GLY A 107 -5.16 -1.37 13.74
N VAL A 108 -6.09 -1.90 12.94
CA VAL A 108 -6.27 -3.36 12.75
C VAL A 108 -6.08 -3.84 11.31
N VAL A 109 -5.70 -2.95 10.40
CA VAL A 109 -5.43 -3.30 8.99
C VAL A 109 -4.14 -2.64 8.54
N VAL A 110 -3.27 -3.42 7.91
CA VAL A 110 -2.01 -2.95 7.36
C VAL A 110 -1.82 -3.40 5.91
N PRO A 111 -0.99 -2.68 5.13
CA PRO A 111 -0.50 -3.14 3.85
C PRO A 111 0.15 -4.53 3.88
N THR A 112 -0.10 -5.36 2.86
CA THR A 112 0.68 -6.59 2.60
C THR A 112 0.68 -6.94 1.12
N ASP A 113 1.70 -7.65 0.65
CA ASP A 113 1.72 -8.29 -0.67
C ASP A 113 1.50 -9.82 -0.58
N GLU A 114 1.30 -10.35 0.63
CA GLU A 114 1.01 -11.77 0.86
C GLU A 114 -0.45 -12.14 0.50
N PRO A 115 -0.70 -13.36 -0.01
CA PRO A 115 -2.04 -13.84 -0.28
C PRO A 115 -2.81 -14.09 1.02
N CYS A 116 -4.10 -13.75 1.02
CA CYS A 116 -5.00 -14.04 2.13
C CYS A 116 -5.11 -15.54 2.40
N VAL A 117 -4.85 -15.99 3.64
CA VAL A 117 -4.94 -17.41 4.03
C VAL A 117 -6.34 -18.01 3.86
N CYS A 118 -7.38 -17.17 3.90
CA CYS A 118 -8.77 -17.60 3.78
C CYS A 118 -9.24 -17.79 2.33
N CYS A 119 -8.82 -16.92 1.39
CA CYS A 119 -9.34 -16.93 0.02
C CYS A 119 -8.27 -16.98 -1.09
N GLY A 120 -6.99 -16.99 -0.73
CA GLY A 120 -5.85 -17.04 -1.64
C GLY A 120 -5.58 -15.77 -2.45
N GLN A 121 -6.39 -14.71 -2.29
CA GLN A 121 -6.26 -13.49 -3.09
C GLN A 121 -5.24 -12.52 -2.50
N VAL A 122 -4.39 -11.93 -3.35
CA VAL A 122 -3.52 -10.81 -3.00
C VAL A 122 -4.30 -9.51 -3.19
N ARG A 123 -4.73 -8.88 -2.09
CA ARG A 123 -5.54 -7.66 -2.10
C ARG A 123 -4.83 -6.42 -1.59
N GLY A 124 -3.55 -6.51 -1.24
CA GLY A 124 -2.82 -5.37 -0.69
C GLY A 124 -3.05 -5.11 0.80
N TRP A 125 -3.93 -5.85 1.47
CA TRP A 125 -4.36 -5.59 2.85
C TRP A 125 -4.50 -6.87 3.69
N VAL A 126 -4.01 -6.81 4.92
CA VAL A 126 -4.15 -7.88 5.92
C VAL A 126 -4.73 -7.31 7.22
N TYR A 127 -5.60 -8.08 7.85
CA TYR A 127 -6.11 -7.81 9.19
C TYR A 127 -5.13 -8.33 10.24
N THR A 128 -4.89 -7.52 11.27
CA THR A 128 -3.90 -7.76 12.33
C THR A 128 -4.51 -7.76 13.74
N GLY A 129 -5.83 -7.70 13.84
CA GLY A 129 -6.53 -7.77 15.13
C GLY A 129 -6.78 -9.22 15.60
N PRO A 130 -7.55 -9.40 16.67
CA PRO A 130 -7.81 -10.72 17.24
C PRO A 130 -8.65 -11.61 16.31
N VAL A 131 -8.38 -12.91 16.37
CA VAL A 131 -9.12 -13.97 15.67
C VAL A 131 -9.31 -15.10 16.67
N PHE A 132 -10.55 -15.57 16.83
CA PHE A 132 -10.91 -16.65 17.73
C PHE A 132 -11.53 -17.80 16.93
N GLY A 133 -11.29 -19.03 17.38
CA GLY A 133 -11.81 -20.26 16.76
C GLY A 133 -10.74 -21.35 16.71
N ALA A 134 -11.14 -22.61 16.97
CA ALA A 134 -10.20 -23.73 17.07
C ALA A 134 -9.43 -23.98 15.76
N GLU A 135 -10.09 -23.79 14.62
CA GLU A 135 -9.53 -23.98 13.27
C GLU A 135 -9.18 -22.65 12.59
N ALA A 136 -9.30 -21.53 13.32
CA ALA A 136 -9.08 -20.21 12.77
C ALA A 136 -7.57 -19.90 12.69
N PRO A 137 -7.08 -19.36 11.57
CA PRO A 137 -5.68 -18.98 11.46
C PRO A 137 -5.39 -17.76 12.34
N GLY A 138 -4.26 -17.77 13.04
CA GLY A 138 -3.87 -16.68 13.96
C GLY A 138 -3.51 -15.35 13.28
N ALA A 139 -3.29 -15.35 11.95
CA ALA A 139 -3.00 -14.14 11.16
C ALA A 139 -3.26 -14.38 9.66
N GLY A 140 -3.13 -13.33 8.83
CA GLY A 140 -3.13 -13.46 7.37
C GLY A 140 -4.50 -13.41 6.69
N ILE A 141 -5.58 -13.14 7.45
CA ILE A 141 -6.92 -12.96 6.89
C ILE A 141 -7.01 -11.54 6.30
N CYS A 142 -7.53 -11.39 5.09
CA CYS A 142 -7.80 -10.05 4.54
C CYS A 142 -9.14 -9.48 5.09
N PRO A 143 -9.29 -8.15 5.21
CA PRO A 143 -10.52 -7.50 5.70
C PRO A 143 -11.79 -7.91 4.94
N TYR A 144 -11.68 -8.22 3.65
CA TYR A 144 -12.81 -8.67 2.83
C TYR A 144 -13.37 -10.02 3.27
N CYS A 145 -12.52 -10.95 3.74
CA CYS A 145 -13.00 -12.24 4.22
C CYS A 145 -13.76 -12.11 5.55
N ILE A 146 -13.46 -11.07 6.32
CA ILE A 146 -14.23 -10.69 7.51
C ILE A 146 -15.57 -10.11 7.06
N ALA A 147 -15.55 -9.04 6.24
CA ALA A 147 -16.76 -8.34 5.79
C ALA A 147 -17.81 -9.26 5.15
N PHE A 148 -17.36 -10.20 4.31
CA PHE A 148 -18.24 -11.14 3.61
C PHE A 148 -18.50 -12.45 4.38
N GLY A 149 -18.07 -12.56 5.64
CA GLY A 149 -18.27 -13.76 6.47
C GLY A 149 -17.57 -15.02 5.96
N LYS A 150 -16.61 -14.90 5.04
CA LYS A 150 -15.90 -16.06 4.47
C LYS A 150 -15.01 -16.74 5.48
N ALA A 151 -14.35 -15.96 6.34
CA ALA A 151 -13.51 -16.51 7.40
C ALA A 151 -14.37 -17.25 8.45
N ALA A 152 -15.49 -16.65 8.86
CA ALA A 152 -16.46 -17.29 9.74
C ALA A 152 -17.01 -18.59 9.14
N ALA A 153 -17.50 -18.56 7.90
CA ALA A 153 -18.05 -19.73 7.24
C ALA A 153 -17.03 -20.86 7.02
N ARG A 154 -15.76 -20.52 6.77
CA ARG A 154 -14.71 -21.50 6.47
C ARG A 154 -14.09 -22.13 7.71
N TYR A 155 -13.90 -21.33 8.77
CA TYR A 155 -13.11 -21.74 9.94
C TYR A 155 -13.91 -21.74 11.25
N GLY A 156 -15.18 -21.32 11.22
CA GLY A 156 -15.91 -21.01 12.45
C GLY A 156 -15.29 -19.85 13.23
N ALA A 157 -14.61 -18.93 12.53
CA ALA A 157 -13.90 -17.83 13.16
C ALA A 157 -14.85 -16.73 13.67
N THR A 158 -14.61 -16.26 14.88
CA THR A 158 -15.16 -15.01 15.40
C THR A 158 -14.03 -14.00 15.65
N PHE A 159 -14.38 -12.73 15.69
CA PHE A 159 -13.44 -11.61 15.83
C PHE A 159 -13.71 -10.80 17.09
N ASN A 160 -14.88 -11.01 17.70
CA ASN A 160 -15.32 -10.41 18.95
C ASN A 160 -15.96 -11.50 19.81
N ASP A 161 -16.11 -11.22 21.11
CA ASP A 161 -16.59 -12.18 22.09
C ASP A 161 -17.80 -11.65 22.86
N VAL A 162 -17.64 -10.51 23.55
CA VAL A 162 -18.68 -9.98 24.45
C VAL A 162 -19.39 -8.77 23.84
N ILE A 163 -20.72 -8.79 23.83
CA ILE A 163 -21.58 -7.65 23.53
C ILE A 163 -22.26 -7.23 24.84
N ASP A 164 -22.15 -5.95 25.18
CA ASP A 164 -22.70 -5.38 26.42
C ASP A 164 -24.11 -4.87 26.19
N GLY A 165 -25.09 -5.77 26.36
CA GLY A 165 -26.51 -5.51 26.22
C GLY A 165 -27.17 -6.36 25.12
N ASP A 166 -28.49 -6.20 24.99
CA ASP A 166 -29.28 -6.94 24.01
C ASP A 166 -29.33 -6.21 22.66
N VAL A 167 -28.99 -6.93 21.60
CA VAL A 167 -29.13 -6.50 20.21
C VAL A 167 -29.82 -7.59 19.41
N PRO A 168 -30.45 -7.27 18.26
CA PRO A 168 -31.00 -8.30 17.37
C PRO A 168 -29.96 -9.35 16.98
N ASP A 169 -30.38 -10.61 16.81
CA ASP A 169 -29.48 -11.75 16.47
C ASP A 169 -28.62 -11.50 15.22
N GLU A 170 -29.15 -10.77 14.24
CA GLU A 170 -28.42 -10.40 13.03
C GLU A 170 -27.28 -9.42 13.30
N VAL A 171 -27.47 -8.49 14.25
CA VAL A 171 -26.46 -7.54 14.69
C VAL A 171 -25.39 -8.28 15.48
N ALA A 172 -25.80 -9.16 16.42
CA ALA A 172 -24.86 -9.97 17.17
C ALA A 172 -23.96 -10.79 16.24
N ARG A 173 -24.55 -11.45 15.23
CA ARG A 173 -23.78 -12.21 14.22
C ARG A 173 -22.86 -11.32 13.38
N GLU A 174 -23.31 -10.12 13.02
CA GLU A 174 -22.45 -9.17 12.31
C GLU A 174 -21.23 -8.74 13.14
N ILE A 175 -21.42 -8.45 14.42
CA ILE A 175 -20.34 -8.09 15.34
C ILE A 175 -19.36 -9.25 15.52
N LEU A 176 -19.88 -10.45 15.78
CA LEU A 176 -19.05 -11.61 16.12
C LEU A 176 -18.29 -12.15 14.89
N GLU A 177 -18.94 -12.24 13.73
CA GLU A 177 -18.42 -12.99 12.58
C GLU A 177 -17.95 -12.10 11.41
N ARG A 178 -18.44 -10.87 11.33
CA ARG A 178 -18.26 -9.99 10.15
C ARG A 178 -17.71 -8.61 10.48
N THR A 179 -17.31 -8.37 11.72
CA THR A 179 -16.74 -7.10 12.16
C THR A 179 -15.36 -7.34 12.75
N PRO A 180 -14.33 -6.56 12.36
CA PRO A 180 -12.99 -6.63 12.94
C PRO A 180 -13.03 -6.48 14.45
N GLY A 181 -12.12 -7.17 15.11
CA GLY A 181 -12.04 -7.20 16.56
C GLY A 181 -11.37 -5.97 17.15
N ILE A 182 -11.79 -5.60 18.35
CA ILE A 182 -11.15 -4.53 19.12
C ILE A 182 -9.77 -5.03 19.57
N PRO A 183 -8.67 -4.33 19.23
CA PRO A 183 -7.33 -4.74 19.66
C PRO A 183 -7.18 -4.48 21.16
N SER A 184 -7.34 -5.53 21.96
CA SER A 184 -7.20 -5.52 23.42
C SER A 184 -6.44 -6.75 23.90
N TRP A 185 -5.76 -6.61 25.04
CA TRP A 185 -5.15 -7.72 25.78
C TRP A 185 -6.17 -8.48 26.65
N GLN A 186 -7.29 -7.84 27.01
CA GLN A 186 -8.41 -8.47 27.71
C GLN A 186 -9.53 -8.79 26.72
N SER A 187 -10.64 -9.38 27.19
CA SER A 187 -11.85 -9.55 26.38
C SER A 187 -12.61 -8.21 26.33
N PRO A 188 -12.53 -7.43 25.23
CA PRO A 188 -13.19 -6.14 25.16
C PRO A 188 -14.70 -6.35 25.04
N ARG A 189 -15.46 -5.41 25.60
CA ARG A 189 -16.93 -5.39 25.53
C ARG A 189 -17.38 -4.49 24.41
N TRP A 190 -18.23 -5.03 23.53
CA TRP A 190 -18.85 -4.24 22.47
C TRP A 190 -20.05 -3.47 23.02
N LEU A 191 -19.95 -2.15 23.11
CA LEU A 191 -21.01 -1.34 23.70
C LEU A 191 -22.26 -1.28 22.81
N THR A 192 -23.43 -1.18 23.45
CA THR A 192 -24.74 -1.05 22.79
C THR A 192 -25.42 0.25 23.21
N HIS A 193 -26.32 0.79 22.37
CA HIS A 193 -27.15 1.95 22.68
C HIS A 193 -28.31 2.07 21.68
N CYS A 194 -29.47 2.58 22.13
CA CYS A 194 -30.68 2.68 21.30
C CYS A 194 -31.15 1.34 20.67
N GLY A 195 -30.88 0.20 21.34
CA GLY A 195 -31.25 -1.12 20.83
C GLY A 195 -30.42 -1.63 19.65
N ASP A 196 -29.26 -1.01 19.39
CA ASP A 196 -28.28 -1.46 18.38
C ASP A 196 -26.86 -1.46 18.98
N ALA A 197 -25.93 -2.14 18.33
CA ALA A 197 -24.51 -2.05 18.68
C ALA A 197 -23.93 -0.69 18.29
N ALA A 198 -22.99 -0.20 19.09
CA ALA A 198 -22.28 1.04 18.80
C ALA A 198 -21.10 0.77 17.83
N GLU A 199 -20.70 1.82 17.11
CA GLU A 199 -19.51 1.78 16.26
C GLU A 199 -18.27 2.02 17.11
N TYR A 200 -17.36 1.06 17.14
CA TYR A 200 -16.02 1.23 17.69
C TYR A 200 -15.21 2.20 16.82
N LEU A 201 -14.65 3.23 17.46
CA LEU A 201 -13.89 4.27 16.79
C LEU A 201 -12.39 4.11 16.97
N LYS A 202 -11.93 3.91 18.21
CA LYS A 202 -10.50 3.77 18.54
C LYS A 202 -10.30 3.37 19.99
N ALA A 203 -9.15 2.79 20.26
CA ALA A 203 -8.57 2.77 21.60
C ALA A 203 -8.02 4.17 21.92
N LEU A 204 -8.09 4.54 23.19
CA LEU A 204 -7.47 5.73 23.75
C LEU A 204 -6.39 5.25 24.71
N ASP A 205 -5.18 5.78 24.55
CA ASP A 205 -4.07 5.53 25.45
C ASP A 205 -3.75 6.81 26.24
N ALA A 206 -3.33 6.63 27.50
CA ALA A 206 -2.67 7.68 28.28
C ALA A 206 -1.14 7.58 28.17
N ASP A 207 -0.61 6.35 28.20
CA ASP A 207 0.84 6.05 28.27
C ASP A 207 1.29 4.97 27.27
N GLY A 208 0.58 4.81 26.15
CA GLY A 208 0.88 3.80 25.12
C GLY A 208 0.26 2.41 25.32
N GLN A 209 -0.56 2.23 26.36
CA GLN A 209 -1.47 1.08 26.49
C GLN A 209 -2.94 1.55 26.44
N PRO A 210 -3.85 0.79 25.78
CA PRO A 210 -5.28 1.11 25.76
C PRO A 210 -5.84 1.28 27.18
N THR A 211 -6.23 2.50 27.49
CA THR A 211 -6.75 2.93 28.79
C THR A 211 -8.29 3.00 28.75
N SER A 212 -8.84 3.31 27.57
CA SER A 212 -10.29 3.29 27.31
C SER A 212 -10.60 3.05 25.83
N TYR A 213 -11.83 2.66 25.52
CA TYR A 213 -12.29 2.40 24.16
C TYR A 213 -13.45 3.33 23.84
N GLN A 214 -13.34 4.04 22.72
CA GLN A 214 -14.34 4.99 22.28
C GLN A 214 -15.28 4.36 21.25
N PHE A 215 -16.58 4.54 21.47
CA PHE A 215 -17.64 4.13 20.58
C PHE A 215 -18.59 5.29 20.26
N ARG A 216 -19.40 5.13 19.22
CA ARG A 216 -20.48 6.05 18.86
C ARG A 216 -21.76 5.29 18.55
N CYS A 217 -22.87 5.69 19.17
CA CYS A 217 -24.17 5.16 18.82
C CYS A 217 -24.50 5.54 17.36
N ARG A 218 -24.83 4.54 16.55
CA ARG A 218 -25.16 4.71 15.12
C ARG A 218 -26.53 5.35 14.89
N VAL A 219 -27.41 5.31 15.90
CA VAL A 219 -28.79 5.83 15.84
C VAL A 219 -28.84 7.32 16.20
N CYS A 220 -28.29 7.70 17.35
CA CYS A 220 -28.40 9.07 17.87
C CYS A 220 -27.08 9.85 17.91
N GLY A 221 -25.95 9.22 17.57
CA GLY A 221 -24.63 9.87 17.55
C GLY A 221 -23.96 10.04 18.92
N THR A 222 -24.57 9.57 20.01
CA THR A 222 -24.00 9.68 21.37
C THR A 222 -22.64 8.97 21.45
N SER A 223 -21.65 9.67 21.97
CA SER A 223 -20.34 9.11 22.29
C SER A 223 -20.44 8.24 23.54
N LEU A 224 -19.91 7.02 23.45
CA LEU A 224 -19.83 6.06 24.55
C LEU A 224 -18.36 5.71 24.75
N ALA A 225 -17.98 5.41 25.99
CA ALA A 225 -16.66 4.89 26.26
C ALA A 225 -16.67 4.08 27.56
N TYR A 226 -15.74 3.14 27.66
CA TYR A 226 -15.45 2.47 28.90
C TYR A 226 -13.93 2.28 29.04
N SER A 227 -13.48 2.13 30.28
CA SER A 227 -12.09 1.90 30.62
C SER A 227 -11.93 0.50 31.21
N ASP A 228 -10.84 -0.19 30.88
CA ASP A 228 -10.54 -1.56 31.36
C ASP A 228 -9.96 -1.59 32.79
N PHE A 229 -9.89 -0.46 33.50
CA PHE A 229 -9.35 -0.42 34.87
C PHE A 229 -10.34 -1.03 35.88
N THR A 230 -10.00 -2.23 36.36
CA THR A 230 -9.98 -2.54 37.80
C THR A 230 -8.61 -3.08 38.17
#